data_AF-A0A386ZMX2-F1
#
_entry.id   AF-A0A386ZMX2-F1
#
_cell.length_a   1.000
_cell.length_b   1.000
_cell.length_c   1.000
_cell.angle_alpha   90.00
_cell.angle_beta   90.00
_cell.angle_gamma   90.00
#
_symmetry.space_group_name_H-M   'P 1'
#
loop_
_entity.id
_entity.type
_entity.pdbx_description
1 polymer ?
#
loop_
_entity_poly.entity_id
_entity_poly.type
_entity_poly.pdbx_seq_one_letter_code
_entity_poly.pdbx_strand_id
1 'polypeptide(L)'
;MPDPRQAAQFAHANGVYCRYCGATPAVDLDFRAHRGMVFIMQFRKLPGPYCRDCGLASFRKMTGDSLVQGWWGPMSAIIANPVTLLINTVNRARLQQLPPPIPGAPSLPMDPGRPLWQRPSIIGAFLPLGVLALILAGAANDSHSSSNRGNYSYTPTSTYALPNVPVHPSVPAAPTTQPAHDAKSAKVGDCVWDQNGDIAKDNRPSVQVVPCGDPRAQATVVARPTGANAGDQCDDNSSDVVITHSTSVGGLPEVVDFALCLLTR
;
A
#
# COMPACT_ATOMS: atom_id res chain seq x y z
N MET A 1 55.07 -9.74 -33.01
CA MET A 1 53.66 -9.85 -33.44
C MET A 1 52.80 -9.97 -32.19
N PRO A 2 51.72 -9.18 -32.03
CA PRO A 2 50.77 -9.38 -30.94
C PRO A 2 50.13 -10.78 -31.05
N ASP A 3 49.86 -11.41 -29.91
CA ASP A 3 49.22 -12.72 -29.84
C ASP A 3 47.83 -12.65 -30.51
N PRO A 4 47.47 -13.54 -31.46
CA PRO A 4 46.15 -13.56 -32.08
C PRO A 4 45.00 -13.62 -31.07
N ARG A 5 45.22 -14.15 -29.86
CA ARG A 5 44.24 -14.14 -28.75
C ARG A 5 43.97 -12.76 -28.21
N GLN A 6 44.97 -11.88 -28.18
CA GLN A 6 44.78 -10.49 -27.74
C GLN A 6 43.98 -9.71 -28.78
N ALA A 7 44.26 -9.91 -30.07
CA ALA A 7 43.50 -9.25 -31.15
C ALA A 7 42.00 -9.60 -31.12
N ALA A 8 41.65 -10.87 -30.84
CA ALA A 8 40.26 -11.29 -30.67
C ALA A 8 39.59 -10.70 -29.41
N GLN A 9 40.33 -10.46 -28.33
CA GLN A 9 39.79 -9.84 -27.11
C GLN A 9 39.40 -8.37 -27.35
N PHE A 10 40.20 -7.62 -28.10
CA PHE A 10 39.87 -6.23 -28.46
C PHE A 10 38.68 -6.09 -29.40
N ALA A 11 38.29 -7.15 -30.12
CA ALA A 11 37.11 -7.14 -30.99
C ALA A 11 35.78 -6.95 -30.23
N HIS A 12 35.78 -7.18 -28.91
CA HIS A 12 34.61 -7.01 -28.05
C HIS A 12 34.58 -5.68 -27.27
N ALA A 13 35.54 -4.78 -27.52
CA ALA A 13 35.51 -3.45 -26.93
C ALA A 13 34.40 -2.61 -27.58
N ASN A 14 33.60 -1.91 -26.77
CA ASN A 14 32.47 -1.10 -27.24
C ASN A 14 32.70 0.42 -27.04
N GLY A 15 33.91 0.84 -26.68
CA GLY A 15 34.25 2.23 -26.42
C GLY A 15 33.69 2.80 -25.11
N VAL A 16 32.96 2.00 -24.33
CA VAL A 16 32.46 2.38 -22.99
C VAL A 16 33.33 1.71 -21.94
N TYR A 17 33.71 2.47 -20.92
CA TYR A 17 34.60 2.02 -19.85
C TYR A 17 33.87 1.99 -18.52
N CYS A 18 34.13 0.95 -17.72
CA CYS A 18 33.54 0.84 -16.40
C CYS A 18 34.05 1.95 -15.48
N ARG A 19 33.13 2.62 -14.78
CA ARG A 19 33.47 3.67 -13.81
C ARG A 19 34.35 3.20 -12.64
N TYR A 20 34.31 1.91 -12.31
CA TYR A 20 34.98 1.36 -11.12
C TYR A 20 36.35 0.77 -11.43
N CYS A 21 36.44 -0.06 -12.47
CA CYS A 21 37.68 -0.75 -12.83
C CYS A 21 38.36 -0.19 -14.09
N GLY A 22 37.67 0.64 -14.87
CA GLY A 22 38.14 1.12 -16.17
C GLY A 22 38.13 0.05 -17.29
N ALA A 23 37.61 -1.16 -17.04
CA ALA A 23 37.54 -2.21 -18.06
C ALA A 23 36.46 -1.93 -19.11
N THR A 24 36.66 -2.52 -20.30
CA THR A 24 35.70 -2.54 -21.42
C THR A 24 35.46 -4.00 -21.86
N PRO A 25 34.29 -4.37 -22.39
CA PRO A 25 33.10 -3.55 -22.60
C PRO A 25 32.35 -3.22 -21.31
N ALA A 26 31.67 -2.07 -21.32
CA ALA A 26 30.78 -1.64 -20.24
C ALA A 26 29.42 -1.18 -20.78
N VAL A 27 28.40 -1.20 -19.93
CA VAL A 27 27.04 -0.76 -20.26
C VAL A 27 26.60 0.32 -19.29
N ASP A 28 25.92 1.34 -19.82
CA ASP A 28 25.32 2.39 -19.02
C ASP A 28 23.97 1.91 -18.46
N LEU A 29 23.95 1.63 -17.17
CA LEU A 29 22.78 1.24 -16.42
C LEU A 29 22.95 1.66 -14.96
N ASP A 30 21.83 1.88 -14.30
CA ASP A 30 21.80 2.25 -12.90
C ASP A 30 21.24 1.11 -12.06
N PHE A 31 21.90 0.79 -10.95
CA PHE A 31 21.30 -0.09 -9.93
C PHE A 31 20.58 0.74 -8.88
N ARG A 32 19.43 0.27 -8.44
CA ARG A 32 18.64 0.93 -7.40
C ARG A 32 18.53 0.01 -6.20
N ALA A 33 18.68 0.53 -4.99
CA ALA A 33 18.32 -0.19 -3.78
C ALA A 33 17.19 0.52 -3.07
N HIS A 34 16.24 -0.27 -2.57
CA HIS A 34 15.11 0.22 -1.79
C HIS A 34 15.37 -0.06 -0.31
N ARG A 35 15.46 1.00 0.49
CA ARG A 35 15.47 0.93 1.95
C ARG A 35 14.12 1.42 2.44
N GLY A 36 13.24 0.48 2.77
CA GLY A 36 12.01 0.74 3.49
C GLY A 36 12.34 0.95 4.97
N MET A 37 12.19 2.18 5.45
CA MET A 37 11.95 2.43 6.86
C MET A 37 10.45 2.69 7.01
N VAL A 38 9.83 2.30 8.13
CA VAL A 38 8.37 2.32 8.35
C VAL A 38 7.73 3.66 7.94
N PHE A 39 8.45 4.78 8.14
CA PHE A 39 7.98 6.14 7.81
C PHE A 39 8.76 6.83 6.68
N ILE A 40 9.90 6.29 6.24
CA ILE A 40 10.78 6.94 5.25
C ILE A 40 11.19 5.91 4.20
N MET A 41 10.80 6.16 2.95
CA MET A 41 11.29 5.40 1.81
C MET A 41 12.56 6.05 1.28
N GLN A 42 13.69 5.34 1.35
CA GLN A 42 14.96 5.81 0.79
C GLN A 42 15.35 4.97 -0.43
N PHE A 43 15.29 5.60 -1.60
CA PHE A 43 15.83 5.05 -2.83
C PHE A 43 17.31 5.42 -2.94
N ARG A 44 18.17 4.40 -2.99
CA ARG A 44 19.60 4.58 -3.26
C ARG A 44 19.84 4.27 -4.73
N LYS A 45 20.50 5.17 -5.44
CA LYS A 45 20.88 4.98 -6.84
C LYS A 45 22.39 4.81 -6.91
N LEU A 46 22.84 3.79 -7.63
CA LEU A 46 24.24 3.59 -7.96
C LEU A 46 24.41 3.75 -9.47
N PRO A 47 24.98 4.88 -9.92
CA PRO A 47 25.06 5.18 -11.34
C PRO A 47 26.20 4.42 -12.03
N GLY A 48 25.92 3.96 -13.25
CA GLY A 48 26.90 3.32 -14.15
C GLY A 48 27.87 4.32 -14.79
N PRO A 49 28.62 3.90 -15.83
CA PRO A 49 28.60 2.59 -16.53
C PRO A 49 29.38 1.46 -15.84
N TYR A 50 28.93 0.21 -16.05
CA TYR A 50 29.47 -1.01 -15.42
C TYR A 50 30.01 -2.02 -16.44
N CYS A 51 31.16 -2.63 -16.18
CA CYS A 51 31.54 -3.90 -16.82
C CYS A 51 30.77 -5.06 -16.17
N ARG A 52 30.80 -6.23 -16.80
CA ARG A 52 30.07 -7.41 -16.34
C ARG A 52 30.31 -7.75 -14.87
N ASP A 53 31.57 -7.80 -14.43
CA ASP A 53 31.90 -8.27 -13.08
C ASP A 53 31.58 -7.22 -12.01
N CYS A 54 31.95 -5.95 -12.24
CA CYS A 54 31.61 -4.85 -11.34
C CYS A 54 30.09 -4.63 -11.23
N GLY A 55 29.38 -4.80 -12.33
CA GLY A 55 27.92 -4.70 -12.34
C GLY A 55 27.27 -5.86 -11.59
N LEU A 56 27.81 -7.08 -11.67
CA LEU A 56 27.31 -8.24 -10.93
C LEU A 56 27.53 -8.06 -9.42
N ALA A 57 28.69 -7.55 -9.02
CA ALA A 57 28.98 -7.20 -7.63
C ALA A 57 28.00 -6.15 -7.10
N SER A 58 27.78 -5.08 -7.87
CA SER A 58 26.86 -3.99 -7.53
C SER A 58 25.40 -4.46 -7.44
N PHE A 59 24.95 -5.26 -8.42
CA PHE A 59 23.63 -5.89 -8.42
C PHE A 59 23.40 -6.73 -7.16
N ARG A 60 24.36 -7.61 -6.82
CA ARG A 60 24.24 -8.52 -5.66
C ARG A 60 24.19 -7.74 -4.35
N LYS A 61 24.97 -6.66 -4.22
CA LYS A 61 24.95 -5.80 -3.04
C LYS A 61 23.62 -5.06 -2.90
N MET A 62 23.19 -4.37 -3.95
CA MET A 62 21.97 -3.55 -3.92
C MET A 62 20.70 -4.38 -3.78
N THR A 63 20.64 -5.53 -4.44
CA THR A 63 19.53 -6.47 -4.33
C THR A 63 19.49 -7.11 -2.95
N GLY A 64 20.65 -7.51 -2.40
CA GLY A 64 20.73 -8.05 -1.04
C GLY A 64 20.26 -7.06 0.02
N ASP A 65 20.67 -5.79 -0.09
CA ASP A 65 20.24 -4.74 0.83
C ASP A 65 18.71 -4.49 0.74
N SER A 66 18.15 -4.49 -0.48
CA SER A 66 16.70 -4.35 -0.70
C SER A 66 15.88 -5.54 -0.20
N LEU A 67 16.46 -6.75 -0.26
CA LEU A 67 15.82 -7.97 0.27
C LEU A 67 15.78 -8.01 1.79
N VAL A 68 16.55 -7.21 2.53
CA VAL A 68 16.46 -7.16 4.00
C VAL A 68 15.68 -5.93 4.43
N GLN A 69 15.84 -4.82 3.72
CA GLN A 69 15.30 -3.52 4.12
C GLN A 69 14.02 -3.14 3.36
N GLY A 70 13.56 -3.90 2.37
CA GLY A 70 12.37 -3.57 1.57
C GLY A 70 11.03 -3.91 2.23
N TRP A 71 11.03 -4.67 3.32
CA TRP A 71 9.81 -5.31 3.87
C TRP A 71 9.17 -4.58 5.04
N TRP A 72 9.73 -3.48 5.53
CA TRP A 72 9.29 -2.80 6.75
C TRP A 72 7.96 -2.04 6.62
N GLY A 73 7.32 -2.02 5.45
CA GLY A 73 6.00 -1.40 5.28
C GLY A 73 5.19 -2.07 4.17
N PRO A 74 3.86 -2.13 4.27
CA PRO A 74 3.00 -2.89 3.35
C PRO A 74 3.06 -2.37 1.90
N MET A 75 2.96 -1.06 1.69
CA MET A 75 3.11 -0.46 0.35
C MET A 75 4.51 -0.68 -0.25
N SER A 76 5.55 -0.64 0.59
CA SER A 76 6.93 -0.91 0.19
C SER A 76 7.12 -2.38 -0.20
N ALA A 77 6.60 -3.29 0.62
CA ALA A 77 6.73 -4.73 0.44
C ALA A 77 5.99 -5.23 -0.81
N ILE A 78 4.81 -4.66 -1.11
CA ILE A 78 3.94 -5.13 -2.20
C ILE A 78 4.25 -4.44 -3.53
N ILE A 79 4.66 -3.16 -3.53
CA ILE A 79 4.80 -2.38 -4.77
C ILE A 79 6.24 -1.93 -4.99
N ALA A 80 6.80 -1.11 -4.10
CA ALA A 80 8.08 -0.43 -4.34
C ALA A 80 9.27 -1.41 -4.43
N ASN A 81 9.34 -2.38 -3.54
CA ASN A 81 10.41 -3.37 -3.50
C ASN A 81 10.33 -4.33 -4.70
N PRO A 82 9.18 -4.94 -5.04
CA PRO A 82 9.07 -5.78 -6.25
C PRO A 82 9.42 -5.05 -7.55
N VAL A 83 8.97 -3.79 -7.71
CA VAL A 83 9.33 -2.97 -8.88
C VAL A 83 10.84 -2.73 -8.94
N THR A 84 11.46 -2.42 -7.81
CA THR A 84 12.91 -2.19 -7.74
C THR A 84 13.70 -3.47 -8.05
N LEU A 85 13.28 -4.61 -7.51
CA LEU A 85 13.87 -5.92 -7.78
C LEU A 85 13.73 -6.30 -9.27
N LEU A 86 12.59 -6.01 -9.88
CA LEU A 86 12.34 -6.26 -11.30
C LEU A 86 13.27 -5.43 -12.19
N ILE A 87 13.38 -4.12 -11.93
CA ILE A 87 14.30 -3.23 -12.66
C ILE A 87 15.74 -3.73 -12.56
N ASN A 88 16.19 -4.07 -11.35
CA ASN A 88 17.53 -4.61 -11.14
C ASN A 88 17.75 -5.93 -11.88
N THR A 89 16.73 -6.79 -11.96
CA THR A 89 16.81 -8.09 -12.64
C THR A 89 16.89 -7.92 -14.16
N VAL A 90 16.14 -6.99 -14.74
CA VAL A 90 16.26 -6.62 -16.16
C VAL A 90 17.66 -6.05 -16.45
N ASN A 91 18.17 -5.18 -15.57
CA ASN A 91 19.52 -4.63 -15.70
C ASN A 91 20.60 -5.72 -15.58
N ARG A 92 20.39 -6.73 -14.74
CA ARG A 92 21.26 -7.92 -14.69
C ARG A 92 21.21 -8.70 -16.00
N ALA A 93 20.05 -8.90 -16.60
CA ALA A 93 19.94 -9.61 -17.88
C ALA A 93 20.72 -8.88 -18.99
N ARG A 94 20.60 -7.54 -19.06
CA ARG A 94 21.41 -6.70 -19.96
C ARG A 94 22.90 -6.84 -19.68
N LEU A 95 23.30 -6.90 -18.41
CA LEU A 95 24.70 -7.07 -18.02
C LEU A 95 25.27 -8.44 -18.40
N GLN A 96 24.45 -9.50 -18.36
CA GLN A 96 24.86 -10.85 -18.74
C GLN A 96 25.09 -11.01 -20.25
N GLN A 97 24.58 -10.08 -21.07
CA GLN A 97 24.85 -10.05 -22.50
C GLN A 97 26.27 -9.54 -22.81
N LEU A 98 26.96 -8.92 -21.84
CA LEU A 98 28.32 -8.46 -22.05
C LEU A 98 29.31 -9.65 -22.01
N PRO A 99 30.33 -9.66 -22.88
CA PRO A 99 31.46 -10.58 -22.75
C PRO A 99 32.31 -10.24 -21.51
N PRO A 100 33.25 -11.13 -21.11
CA PRO A 100 34.16 -10.84 -19.99
C PRO A 100 34.93 -9.53 -20.20
N PRO A 101 35.27 -8.82 -19.12
CA PRO A 101 36.11 -7.62 -19.21
C PRO A 101 37.48 -7.97 -19.79
N ILE A 102 37.97 -7.14 -20.71
CA ILE A 102 39.28 -7.31 -21.33
C ILE A 102 40.39 -7.11 -20.27
N PRO A 103 41.39 -8.01 -20.20
CA PRO A 103 42.51 -7.87 -19.27
C PRO A 103 43.36 -6.63 -19.62
N GLY A 104 43.91 -5.96 -18.60
CA GLY A 104 44.71 -4.74 -18.77
C GLY A 104 44.00 -3.43 -18.37
N ALA A 105 42.86 -3.53 -17.69
CA ALA A 105 42.17 -2.37 -17.11
C ALA A 105 43.00 -1.69 -15.99
N PRO A 106 42.83 -0.38 -15.74
CA PRO A 106 43.58 0.37 -14.72
C PRO A 106 43.49 -0.20 -13.30
N SER A 107 42.35 -0.80 -12.94
CA SER A 107 42.15 -1.43 -11.64
C SER A 107 41.43 -2.77 -11.77
N LEU A 108 41.58 -3.63 -10.76
CA LEU A 108 40.94 -4.95 -10.77
C LEU A 108 39.41 -4.82 -10.73
N PRO A 109 38.68 -5.64 -11.50
CA PRO A 109 37.23 -5.74 -11.38
C PRO A 109 36.82 -6.10 -9.95
N MET A 110 35.69 -5.53 -9.52
CA MET A 110 35.11 -5.85 -8.21
C MET A 110 34.70 -7.32 -8.17
N ASP A 111 35.06 -8.03 -7.10
CA ASP A 111 34.68 -9.43 -6.95
C ASP A 111 33.15 -9.54 -6.75
N PRO A 112 32.42 -10.20 -7.67
CA PRO A 112 30.99 -10.41 -7.49
C PRO A 112 30.69 -11.37 -6.31
N GLY A 113 31.70 -12.10 -5.81
CA GLY A 113 31.63 -12.94 -4.63
C GLY A 113 30.61 -14.07 -4.75
N ARG A 114 30.05 -14.50 -3.62
CA ARG A 114 29.02 -15.54 -3.59
C ARG A 114 27.70 -15.06 -4.22
N PRO A 115 26.98 -15.95 -4.91
CA PRO A 115 25.66 -15.64 -5.46
C PRO A 115 24.64 -15.32 -4.37
N LEU A 116 23.56 -14.62 -4.73
CA LEU A 116 22.54 -14.14 -3.77
C LEU A 116 21.95 -15.26 -2.90
N TRP A 117 21.73 -16.45 -3.44
CA TRP A 117 21.16 -17.58 -2.70
C TRP A 117 22.07 -18.15 -1.61
N GLN A 118 23.38 -17.84 -1.65
CA GLN A 118 24.35 -18.24 -0.62
C GLN A 118 24.62 -17.13 0.40
N ARG A 119 23.92 -16.00 0.32
CA ARG A 119 24.10 -14.87 1.24
C ARG A 119 22.98 -14.87 2.29
N PRO A 120 23.27 -14.51 3.55
CA PRO A 120 22.26 -14.40 4.59
C PRO A 120 21.13 -13.41 4.24
N SER A 121 21.39 -12.47 3.34
CA SER A 121 20.39 -11.56 2.77
C SER A 121 19.20 -12.28 2.10
N ILE A 122 19.37 -13.54 1.68
CA ILE A 122 18.30 -14.37 1.12
C ILE A 122 17.19 -14.65 2.15
N ILE A 123 17.52 -14.66 3.45
CA ILE A 123 16.55 -14.85 4.54
C ILE A 123 15.52 -13.72 4.51
N GLY A 124 15.97 -12.51 4.20
CA GLY A 124 15.08 -11.37 4.03
C GLY A 124 14.03 -11.59 2.93
N ALA A 125 14.33 -12.36 1.88
CA ALA A 125 13.34 -12.68 0.83
C ALA A 125 12.18 -13.54 1.35
N PHE A 126 12.40 -14.34 2.38
CA PHE A 126 11.39 -15.21 2.99
C PHE A 126 10.61 -14.55 4.11
N LEU A 127 11.11 -13.45 4.68
CA LEU A 127 10.42 -12.67 5.70
C LEU A 127 8.97 -12.29 5.34
N PRO A 128 8.65 -11.75 4.15
CA PRO A 128 7.26 -11.46 3.77
C PRO A 128 6.40 -12.71 3.66
N LEU A 129 6.95 -13.83 3.17
CA LEU A 129 6.22 -15.09 3.05
C LEU A 129 5.92 -15.69 4.44
N GLY A 130 6.87 -15.56 5.38
CA GLY A 130 6.67 -15.98 6.76
C GLY A 130 5.60 -15.13 7.47
N VAL A 131 5.63 -13.81 7.32
CA VAL A 131 4.60 -12.92 7.86
C VAL A 131 3.23 -13.24 7.26
N LEU A 132 3.15 -13.42 5.94
CA LEU A 132 1.90 -13.80 5.27
C LEU A 132 1.40 -15.17 5.76
N ALA A 133 2.28 -16.17 5.90
CA ALA A 133 1.91 -17.47 6.42
C ALA A 133 1.42 -17.41 7.87
N LEU A 134 2.02 -16.56 8.71
CA LEU A 134 1.54 -16.32 10.09
C LEU A 134 0.17 -15.65 10.12
N ILE A 135 -0.06 -14.66 9.25
CA ILE A 135 -1.38 -14.02 9.10
C ILE A 135 -2.42 -15.03 8.64
N LEU A 136 -2.10 -15.86 7.63
CA LEU A 136 -2.99 -16.89 7.12
C LEU A 136 -3.23 -18.02 8.13
N ALA A 137 -2.22 -18.41 8.91
CA ALA A 137 -2.36 -19.41 9.97
C ALA A 137 -3.18 -18.88 11.15
N GLY A 138 -3.03 -17.60 11.50
CA GLY A 138 -3.91 -16.91 12.44
C GLY A 138 -5.36 -16.89 11.94
N ALA A 139 -5.57 -16.50 10.68
CA ALA A 139 -6.89 -16.49 10.06
C ALA A 139 -7.51 -17.89 9.87
N ALA A 140 -6.70 -18.94 9.70
CA ALA A 140 -7.17 -20.33 9.59
C ALA A 140 -7.60 -20.92 10.95
N ASN A 141 -7.03 -20.42 12.04
CA ASN A 141 -7.47 -20.77 13.40
C ASN A 141 -8.82 -20.11 13.77
N ASP A 142 -9.22 -19.06 13.05
CA ASP A 142 -10.55 -18.46 13.10
C ASP A 142 -11.49 -19.08 12.06
N SER A 143 -11.72 -20.39 12.18
CA SER A 143 -12.80 -21.06 11.46
C SER A 143 -14.07 -21.09 12.29
N HIS A 144 -14.80 -19.98 12.34
CA HIS A 144 -16.25 -19.97 12.53
C HIS A 144 -16.84 -18.67 11.97
N SER A 145 -17.28 -18.68 10.70
CA SER A 145 -18.65 -18.30 10.35
C SER A 145 -18.86 -18.41 8.83
N SER A 146 -19.93 -19.11 8.49
CA SER A 146 -20.35 -19.52 7.16
C SER A 146 -20.67 -18.34 6.24
N SER A 147 -20.09 -18.32 5.04
CA SER A 147 -20.50 -17.39 3.98
C SER A 147 -21.68 -17.98 3.19
N ASN A 148 -22.90 -17.48 3.45
CA ASN A 148 -24.04 -17.74 2.59
C ASN A 148 -24.14 -16.64 1.52
N ARG A 149 -23.55 -16.90 0.34
CA ARG A 149 -23.73 -16.05 -0.85
C ARG A 149 -25.07 -16.38 -1.52
N GLY A 150 -26.10 -15.60 -1.18
CA GLY A 150 -27.36 -15.59 -1.92
C GLY A 150 -27.29 -14.62 -3.11
N ASN A 151 -27.23 -15.15 -4.32
CA ASN A 151 -27.47 -14.43 -5.56
C ASN A 151 -28.86 -13.79 -5.55
N TYR A 152 -28.97 -12.48 -5.78
CA TYR A 152 -30.20 -11.90 -6.32
C TYR A 152 -29.90 -10.91 -7.44
N SER A 153 -30.52 -11.23 -8.57
CA SER A 153 -30.44 -10.60 -9.87
C SER A 153 -31.06 -9.20 -9.89
N TYR A 154 -30.44 -8.31 -10.65
CA TYR A 154 -31.01 -7.02 -11.03
C TYR A 154 -32.23 -7.19 -11.94
N THR A 155 -33.29 -6.42 -11.67
CA THR A 155 -34.13 -5.79 -12.70
C THR A 155 -34.71 -4.48 -12.16
N PRO A 156 -34.56 -3.33 -12.85
CA PRO A 156 -35.05 -2.05 -12.39
C PRO A 156 -36.46 -1.77 -12.94
N THR A 157 -37.28 -1.00 -12.23
CA THR A 157 -38.44 -0.35 -12.87
C THR A 157 -38.67 1.04 -12.28
N SER A 158 -38.47 2.02 -13.17
CA SER A 158 -39.00 3.38 -13.26
C SER A 158 -40.32 3.59 -12.48
N THR A 159 -40.67 4.75 -11.94
CA THR A 159 -40.84 6.03 -12.66
C THR A 159 -41.11 7.14 -11.64
N TYR A 160 -40.48 8.30 -11.82
CA TYR A 160 -40.77 9.51 -11.04
C TYR A 160 -42.00 10.24 -11.61
N ALA A 161 -42.78 10.88 -10.75
CA ALA A 161 -43.62 12.01 -11.13
C ALA A 161 -43.68 13.05 -9.99
N LEU A 162 -43.10 14.22 -10.25
CA LEU A 162 -43.40 15.51 -9.59
C LEU A 162 -44.25 16.34 -10.59
N PRO A 163 -45.10 17.27 -10.14
CA PRO A 163 -44.62 18.66 -10.15
C PRO A 163 -45.19 19.64 -9.10
N ASN A 164 -44.30 20.57 -8.73
CA ASN A 164 -44.38 22.03 -8.53
C ASN A 164 -45.42 22.70 -7.60
N VAL A 165 -44.85 23.51 -6.68
CA VAL A 165 -45.43 24.73 -6.08
C VAL A 165 -44.54 25.93 -6.43
N PRO A 166 -45.07 27.12 -6.77
CA PRO A 166 -44.27 28.33 -7.00
C PRO A 166 -44.03 29.16 -5.73
N VAL A 167 -42.74 29.44 -5.52
CA VAL A 167 -42.03 30.64 -5.03
C VAL A 167 -42.86 31.85 -4.58
N HIS A 168 -42.56 32.41 -3.39
CA HIS A 168 -42.32 33.86 -3.21
C HIS A 168 -41.32 34.13 -2.04
N PRO A 169 -40.58 35.27 -2.06
CA PRO A 169 -39.22 35.37 -1.52
C PRO A 169 -39.00 36.39 -0.38
N SER A 170 -37.87 36.18 0.32
CA SER A 170 -36.90 37.17 0.86
C SER A 170 -37.39 38.17 1.94
N VAL A 171 -36.66 38.57 2.98
CA VAL A 171 -35.23 38.94 3.15
C VAL A 171 -34.90 38.93 4.69
N PRO A 172 -33.76 39.43 5.24
CA PRO A 172 -32.60 38.66 5.71
C PRO A 172 -32.24 38.83 7.22
N ALA A 173 -31.13 38.17 7.58
CA ALA A 173 -30.15 38.53 8.61
C ALA A 173 -30.23 37.80 9.97
N ALA A 174 -29.57 36.65 10.04
CA ALA A 174 -28.51 36.30 11.01
C ALA A 174 -27.93 34.93 10.61
N PRO A 175 -26.64 34.62 10.83
CA PRO A 175 -26.04 33.37 10.39
C PRO A 175 -26.42 32.23 11.34
N THR A 176 -27.64 31.69 11.19
CA THR A 176 -28.05 30.44 11.82
C THR A 176 -27.81 29.31 10.84
N THR A 177 -26.55 28.90 10.72
CA THR A 177 -26.20 27.62 10.13
C THR A 177 -26.79 26.54 11.05
N GLN A 178 -27.99 26.06 10.75
CA GLN A 178 -28.48 24.80 11.29
C GLN A 178 -27.49 23.71 10.85
N PRO A 179 -26.82 23.01 11.78
CA PRO A 179 -25.92 21.93 11.40
C PRO A 179 -26.77 20.72 10.98
N ALA A 180 -26.39 20.11 9.85
CA ALA A 180 -26.99 18.91 9.28
C ALA A 180 -27.29 17.84 10.36
N HIS A 181 -28.46 17.21 10.29
CA HIS A 181 -28.97 16.23 11.27
C HIS A 181 -28.62 14.78 10.89
N ASP A 182 -27.41 14.56 10.36
CA ASP A 182 -27.00 13.27 9.80
C ASP A 182 -25.86 12.68 10.61
N ALA A 183 -25.61 11.37 10.52
CA ALA A 183 -24.49 10.67 11.18
C ALA A 183 -23.13 11.39 11.03
N LYS A 184 -22.94 12.15 9.94
CA LYS A 184 -21.71 12.93 9.65
C LYS A 184 -21.48 14.10 10.60
N SER A 185 -22.52 14.64 11.24
CA SER A 185 -22.41 15.78 12.16
C SER A 185 -22.25 15.38 13.63
N ALA A 186 -22.50 14.11 13.97
CA ALA A 186 -22.43 13.59 15.33
C ALA A 186 -21.04 13.78 15.98
N LYS A 187 -21.02 14.20 17.23
CA LYS A 187 -19.83 14.40 18.06
C LYS A 187 -19.89 13.53 19.30
N VAL A 188 -18.73 13.33 19.94
CA VAL A 188 -18.65 12.63 21.23
C VAL A 188 -19.52 13.36 22.25
N GLY A 189 -20.38 12.61 22.94
CA GLY A 189 -21.38 13.11 23.88
C GLY A 189 -22.75 13.37 23.26
N ASP A 190 -22.90 13.32 21.94
CA ASP A 190 -24.19 13.47 21.28
C ASP A 190 -25.04 12.20 21.43
N CYS A 191 -26.35 12.38 21.59
CA CYS A 191 -27.30 11.29 21.57
C CYS A 191 -27.84 11.08 20.17
N VAL A 192 -28.03 9.82 19.82
CA VAL A 192 -28.44 9.42 18.48
C VAL A 192 -29.64 8.49 18.52
N TRP A 193 -30.40 8.57 17.45
CA TRP A 193 -31.59 7.77 17.20
C TRP A 193 -31.51 7.16 15.80
N ASP A 194 -31.89 5.89 15.68
CA ASP A 194 -32.06 5.24 14.38
C ASP A 194 -33.49 5.41 13.86
N GLN A 195 -33.63 6.07 12.72
CA GLN A 195 -34.93 6.31 12.09
C GLN A 195 -35.62 5.03 11.63
N ASN A 196 -34.87 3.94 11.45
CA ASN A 196 -35.38 2.67 10.92
C ASN A 196 -35.81 1.68 12.01
N GLY A 197 -35.58 1.99 13.29
CA GLY A 197 -36.04 1.15 14.40
C GLY A 197 -35.07 1.11 15.57
N ASP A 198 -34.70 -0.10 15.99
CA ASP A 198 -33.79 -0.35 17.10
C ASP A 198 -32.35 -0.39 16.59
N ILE A 199 -31.55 0.61 16.99
CA ILE A 199 -30.15 0.79 16.56
C ILE A 199 -29.25 -0.41 16.86
N ALA A 200 -29.61 -1.26 17.83
CA ALA A 200 -28.85 -2.45 18.20
C ALA A 200 -29.22 -3.69 17.36
N LYS A 201 -30.32 -3.64 16.61
CA LYS A 201 -30.84 -4.79 15.82
C LYS A 201 -30.94 -4.51 14.32
N ASP A 202 -30.89 -3.25 13.91
CA ASP A 202 -30.96 -2.89 12.50
C ASP A 202 -29.60 -3.03 11.80
N ASN A 203 -29.61 -3.69 10.65
CA ASN A 203 -28.45 -3.87 9.78
C ASN A 203 -28.29 -2.70 8.79
N ARG A 204 -29.19 -1.71 8.78
CA ARG A 204 -29.11 -0.47 7.99
C ARG A 204 -29.47 0.78 8.80
N PRO A 205 -28.70 1.09 9.85
CA PRO A 205 -29.07 2.17 10.75
C PRO A 205 -28.99 3.54 10.07
N SER A 206 -30.07 4.31 10.16
CA SER A 206 -30.19 5.69 9.66
C SER A 206 -30.08 6.65 10.84
N VAL A 207 -28.84 6.96 11.20
CA VAL A 207 -28.51 7.65 12.46
C VAL A 207 -28.74 9.15 12.34
N GLN A 208 -29.56 9.67 13.27
CA GLN A 208 -29.82 11.09 13.43
C GLN A 208 -29.41 11.55 14.83
N VAL A 209 -28.74 12.70 14.90
CA VAL A 209 -28.40 13.35 16.16
C VAL A 209 -29.64 14.02 16.75
N VAL A 210 -29.99 13.65 17.97
CA VAL A 210 -31.14 14.14 18.71
C VAL A 210 -30.72 14.68 20.07
N PRO A 211 -31.49 15.59 20.69
CA PRO A 211 -31.24 16.01 22.06
C PRO A 211 -31.26 14.81 23.02
N CYS A 212 -30.31 14.74 23.95
CA CYS A 212 -30.21 13.61 24.90
C CYS A 212 -31.40 13.45 25.86
N GLY A 213 -32.25 14.46 25.99
CA GLY A 213 -33.51 14.40 26.72
C GLY A 213 -34.71 13.95 25.88
N ASP A 214 -34.53 13.69 24.58
CA ASP A 214 -35.57 13.15 23.72
C ASP A 214 -35.83 11.68 24.09
N PRO A 215 -37.08 11.25 24.30
CA PRO A 215 -37.40 9.85 24.61
C PRO A 215 -37.01 8.86 23.50
N ARG A 216 -36.69 9.35 22.29
CA ARG A 216 -36.23 8.54 21.16
C ARG A 216 -34.72 8.37 21.11
N ALA A 217 -33.96 9.01 22.01
CA ALA A 217 -32.51 8.83 22.08
C ALA A 217 -32.17 7.40 22.53
N GLN A 218 -31.58 6.61 21.63
CA GLN A 218 -31.30 5.18 21.86
C GLN A 218 -29.86 4.92 22.30
N ALA A 219 -28.91 5.75 21.87
CA ALA A 219 -27.50 5.57 22.21
C ALA A 219 -26.76 6.90 22.31
N THR A 220 -25.60 6.88 22.97
CA THR A 220 -24.70 8.04 23.11
C THR A 220 -23.38 7.78 22.39
N VAL A 221 -22.87 8.76 21.65
CA VAL A 221 -21.57 8.65 20.97
C VAL A 221 -20.45 8.78 22.00
N VAL A 222 -19.69 7.71 22.20
CA VAL A 222 -18.53 7.71 23.13
C VAL A 222 -17.22 7.99 22.42
N ALA A 223 -17.12 7.62 21.15
CA ALA A 223 -15.95 7.92 20.31
C ALA A 223 -16.34 8.05 18.84
N ARG A 224 -15.55 8.86 18.11
CA ARG A 224 -15.68 9.03 16.66
C ARG A 224 -14.30 8.91 15.98
N PRO A 225 -13.76 7.68 15.86
CA PRO A 225 -12.56 7.42 15.10
C PRO A 225 -12.77 7.72 13.60
N THR A 226 -11.69 8.08 12.91
CA THR A 226 -11.70 8.43 11.48
C THR A 226 -10.62 7.65 10.74
N GLY A 227 -10.83 7.42 9.44
CA GLY A 227 -9.92 6.67 8.57
C GLY A 227 -10.32 5.20 8.38
N ALA A 228 -9.51 4.49 7.57
CA ALA A 228 -9.85 3.17 7.02
C ALA A 228 -10.09 2.07 8.07
N ASN A 229 -9.58 2.23 9.29
CA ASN A 229 -9.74 1.27 10.39
C ASN A 229 -10.60 1.85 11.53
N ALA A 230 -11.44 2.84 11.24
CA ALA A 230 -12.21 3.52 12.28
C ALA A 230 -13.15 2.55 13.04
N GLY A 231 -13.67 1.51 12.39
CA GLY A 231 -14.50 0.49 13.05
C GLY A 231 -13.75 -0.25 14.16
N ASP A 232 -12.51 -0.68 13.88
CA ASP A 232 -11.69 -1.48 14.80
C ASP A 232 -11.24 -0.68 16.05
N GLN A 233 -11.33 0.65 16.02
CA GLN A 233 -10.96 1.52 17.14
C GLN A 233 -12.10 1.67 18.17
N CYS A 234 -13.28 1.12 17.90
CA CYS A 234 -14.40 1.15 18.84
C CYS A 234 -14.29 0.03 19.89
N ASP A 235 -13.56 -1.05 19.62
CA ASP A 235 -13.41 -2.20 20.52
C ASP A 235 -12.65 -1.84 21.82
N ASP A 236 -11.70 -0.91 21.75
CA ASP A 236 -10.95 -0.41 22.91
C ASP A 236 -11.77 0.53 23.82
N ASN A 237 -12.90 1.06 23.32
CA ASN A 237 -13.68 2.11 23.99
C ASN A 237 -14.95 1.60 24.70
N SER A 238 -15.14 0.28 24.82
CA SER A 238 -16.31 -0.33 25.50
C SER A 238 -17.67 0.15 24.94
N SER A 239 -17.80 0.25 23.61
CA SER A 239 -19.07 0.55 22.95
C SER A 239 -19.90 -0.71 22.69
N ASP A 240 -21.23 -0.62 22.81
CA ASP A 240 -22.16 -1.73 22.54
C ASP A 240 -22.50 -1.88 21.06
N VAL A 241 -22.51 -0.76 20.32
CA VAL A 241 -22.90 -0.71 18.90
C VAL A 241 -21.90 0.14 18.13
N VAL A 242 -21.48 -0.34 16.96
CA VAL A 242 -20.53 0.36 16.08
C VAL A 242 -21.19 0.62 14.73
N ILE A 243 -21.20 1.89 14.30
CA ILE A 243 -21.76 2.30 13.01
C ILE A 243 -20.67 2.89 12.15
N THR A 244 -20.36 2.24 11.04
CA THR A 244 -19.35 2.68 10.08
C THR A 244 -19.99 3.47 8.95
N HIS A 245 -19.39 4.59 8.59
CA HIS A 245 -19.72 5.32 7.38
C HIS A 245 -18.62 5.10 6.36
N SER A 246 -19.02 4.65 5.18
CA SER A 246 -18.16 4.44 4.03
C SER A 246 -18.55 5.34 2.87
N THR A 247 -17.55 5.80 2.11
CA THR A 247 -17.77 6.48 0.85
C THR A 247 -17.26 5.59 -0.28
N SER A 248 -18.17 5.23 -1.20
CA SER A 248 -17.80 4.63 -2.47
C SER A 248 -17.68 5.74 -3.52
N VAL A 249 -16.47 5.97 -4.02
CA VAL A 249 -16.21 6.84 -5.17
C VAL A 249 -16.08 5.94 -6.40
N GLY A 250 -16.92 6.19 -7.42
CA GLY A 250 -17.15 5.32 -8.57
C GLY A 250 -15.97 4.43 -9.00
N GLY A 251 -16.10 3.13 -8.76
CA GLY A 251 -15.17 2.09 -9.22
C GLY A 251 -13.98 1.78 -8.29
N LEU A 252 -13.84 2.48 -7.16
CA LEU A 252 -12.84 2.16 -6.12
C LEU A 252 -13.46 1.28 -5.02
N PRO A 253 -12.62 0.50 -4.28
CA PRO A 253 -13.09 -0.21 -3.09
C PRO A 253 -13.68 0.79 -2.08
N GLU A 254 -14.77 0.38 -1.45
CA GLU A 254 -15.46 1.15 -0.41
C GLU A 254 -14.49 1.42 0.76
N VAL A 255 -14.22 2.69 1.03
CA VAL A 255 -13.31 3.11 2.12
C VAL A 255 -14.15 3.63 3.27
N VAL A 256 -13.90 3.12 4.47
CA VAL A 256 -14.51 3.63 5.70
C VAL A 256 -13.91 5.02 5.99
N ASP A 257 -14.77 6.04 6.08
CA ASP A 257 -14.37 7.41 6.38
C ASP A 257 -14.28 7.65 7.88
N PHE A 258 -15.28 7.16 8.63
CA PHE A 258 -15.37 7.27 10.08
C PHE A 258 -16.28 6.18 10.66
N ALA A 259 -16.15 5.95 11.95
CA ALA A 259 -17.08 5.13 12.72
C ALA A 259 -17.62 5.91 13.92
N LEU A 260 -18.83 5.57 14.34
CA LEU A 260 -19.43 6.04 15.58
C LEU A 260 -19.46 4.86 16.55
N CYS A 261 -18.73 4.99 17.65
CA CYS A 261 -18.78 4.04 18.75
C CYS A 261 -19.88 4.50 19.69
N LEU A 262 -20.91 3.68 19.85
CA LEU A 262 -22.13 4.02 20.57
C LEU A 262 -22.28 3.16 21.82
N LEU A 263 -22.64 3.82 22.92
CA LEU A 263 -23.07 3.14 24.14
C LEU A 263 -24.59 3.18 24.20
N THR A 264 -25.22 2.01 24.27
CA THR A 264 -26.68 1.92 24.38
C THR A 264 -27.14 2.35 25.76
N ARG A 265 -28.37 2.87 25.84
CA ARG A 265 -28.91 3.47 27.06
C ARG A 265 -29.94 2.57 27.75
#